data_AF-A0A7U6QZY7-F1
#
_entry.id   AF-A0A7U6QZY7-F1
#
_cell.length_a   1.000
_cell.length_b   1.000
_cell.length_c   1.000
_cell.angle_alpha   90.00
_cell.angle_beta   90.00
_cell.angle_gamma   90.00
#
_symmetry.space_group_name_H-M   'P 1'
#
loop_
_entity.id
_entity.type
_entity.pdbx_description
1 polymer ?
#
loop_
_entity_poly.entity_id
_entity_poly.type
_entity_poly.pdbx_seq_one_letter_code
_entity_poly.pdbx_strand_id
1 'polypeptide(L)'
;MGKKEYSIGIIKKISVEKGYGLVNDGKDEKNFIFGNASLAEGFKLEDLKAGDYVYFVPNEVDDTKRYANDINLVPSENEVLKGKIRSLKKLDKKGRKYKHIFPENFERTFILYSSFPINYLDGLSFDGLTNDQEIFFKLKVMRSKNGYILSVAEISKSNETPTIKITGNNLIEKTSNEIINVLKTNLDEIKKGETFEDYCALVLNLLGVELYQYSRKKQAGRADGIIKT
;
A
#
# COMPACT_ATOMS: atom_id res chain seq x y z
N MET A 1 20.34 -26.43 -11.10
CA MET A 1 20.21 -25.58 -9.88
C MET A 1 18.73 -25.45 -9.57
N GLY A 2 18.30 -25.88 -8.38
CA GLY A 2 16.92 -25.68 -7.93
C GLY A 2 16.61 -24.19 -7.77
N LYS A 3 15.37 -23.79 -8.08
CA LYS A 3 14.91 -22.41 -7.93
C LYS A 3 14.89 -22.09 -6.43
N LYS A 4 15.79 -21.25 -5.93
CA LYS A 4 15.79 -20.79 -4.52
C LYS A 4 14.48 -20.03 -4.27
N GLU A 5 13.66 -20.53 -3.35
CA GLU A 5 12.43 -19.85 -2.94
C GLU A 5 12.76 -18.91 -1.77
N TYR A 6 12.68 -17.60 -2.02
CA TYR A 6 12.94 -16.61 -0.98
C TYR A 6 11.65 -16.20 -0.29
N SER A 7 11.73 -16.03 1.04
CA SER A 7 10.74 -15.36 1.87
C SER A 7 11.16 -13.92 2.18
N ILE A 8 10.21 -13.09 2.57
CA ILE A 8 10.47 -11.76 3.15
C ILE A 8 10.21 -11.87 4.65
N GLY A 9 11.10 -11.30 5.45
CA GLY A 9 10.91 -11.21 6.89
C GLY A 9 11.35 -9.88 7.46
N ILE A 10 10.90 -9.61 8.67
CA ILE A 10 11.32 -8.45 9.46
C ILE A 10 12.35 -8.89 10.50
N ILE A 11 13.44 -8.15 10.60
CA ILE A 11 14.46 -8.37 11.62
C ILE A 11 13.86 -7.99 12.98
N LYS A 12 13.74 -8.97 13.87
CA LYS A 12 13.25 -8.77 15.24
C LYS A 12 14.35 -8.39 16.20
N LYS A 13 15.55 -8.92 16.00
CA LYS A 13 16.70 -8.70 16.87
C LYS A 13 18.00 -8.90 16.11
N ILE A 14 19.01 -8.09 16.41
CA ILE A 14 20.40 -8.27 16.00
C ILE A 14 21.30 -8.15 17.21
N SER A 15 22.33 -8.99 17.27
CA SER A 15 23.43 -8.87 18.22
C SER A 15 24.72 -9.04 17.45
N VAL A 16 25.34 -7.90 17.09
CA VAL A 16 26.62 -7.86 16.38
C VAL A 16 27.71 -8.55 17.21
N GLU A 17 27.79 -8.25 18.51
CA GLU A 17 28.77 -8.85 19.43
C GLU A 17 28.66 -10.38 19.50
N LYS A 18 27.44 -10.92 19.47
CA LYS A 18 27.20 -12.37 19.51
C LYS A 18 27.13 -13.01 18.12
N GLY A 19 27.28 -12.21 17.06
CA GLY A 19 27.32 -12.68 15.68
C GLY A 19 26.02 -13.30 15.15
N TYR A 20 24.86 -12.92 15.68
CA TYR A 20 23.57 -13.48 15.24
C TYR A 20 22.43 -12.46 15.14
N GLY A 21 21.41 -12.82 14.37
CA GLY A 21 20.14 -12.11 14.28
C GLY A 21 18.95 -13.06 14.22
N LEU A 22 17.76 -12.48 14.41
CA LEU A 22 16.47 -13.14 14.34
C LEU A 22 15.58 -12.44 13.32
N VAL A 23 15.00 -13.20 12.40
CA VAL A 23 14.05 -12.71 11.39
C VAL A 23 12.72 -13.47 11.49
N ASN A 24 11.61 -12.77 11.36
CA ASN A 24 10.26 -13.35 11.33
C ASN A 24 9.62 -13.13 9.96
N ASP A 25 9.09 -14.17 9.34
CA ASP A 25 8.46 -14.10 8.01
C ASP A 25 6.99 -13.66 8.04
N GLY A 26 6.46 -13.42 9.24
CA GLY A 26 5.09 -12.95 9.47
C GLY A 26 4.01 -14.01 9.35
N LYS A 27 4.36 -15.28 9.11
CA LYS A 27 3.40 -16.40 9.04
C LYS A 27 2.94 -16.85 10.42
N ASP A 28 3.87 -16.93 11.36
CA ASP A 28 3.64 -17.25 12.77
C ASP A 28 4.53 -16.37 13.68
N GLU A 29 4.55 -16.64 14.98
CA GLU A 29 5.38 -15.90 15.95
C GLU A 29 6.82 -16.44 16.05
N LYS A 30 7.13 -17.55 15.38
CA LYS A 30 8.45 -18.18 15.45
C LYS A 30 9.45 -17.38 14.59
N ASN A 31 10.71 -17.43 15.00
CA ASN A 31 11.79 -16.71 14.33
C ASN A 31 12.76 -17.68 13.66
N PHE A 32 13.35 -17.25 12.56
CA PHE A 32 14.51 -17.87 11.94
C PHE A 32 15.78 -17.22 12.48
N ILE A 33 16.77 -18.04 12.79
CA ILE A 33 18.09 -17.61 13.26
C ILE A 33 19.02 -17.46 12.06
N PHE A 34 19.81 -16.39 12.03
CA PHE A 34 20.89 -16.24 11.05
C PHE A 34 22.16 -15.73 11.74
N GLY A 35 23.31 -16.08 11.18
CA GLY A 35 24.61 -15.56 11.59
C GLY A 35 25.37 -14.95 10.43
N ASN A 36 26.63 -14.55 10.66
CA ASN A 36 27.47 -13.92 9.64
C ASN A 36 27.59 -14.76 8.35
N ALA A 37 27.71 -16.08 8.46
CA ALA A 37 27.83 -16.98 7.31
C ALA A 37 26.53 -17.12 6.48
N SER A 38 25.42 -16.59 6.99
CA SER A 38 24.11 -16.65 6.34
C SER A 38 23.77 -15.36 5.58
N LEU A 39 24.65 -14.36 5.59
CA LEU A 39 24.45 -13.10 4.86
C LEU A 39 24.81 -13.27 3.38
N ALA A 40 24.16 -12.49 2.52
CA ALA A 40 24.54 -12.39 1.12
C ALA A 40 25.95 -11.81 0.97
N GLU A 41 26.60 -12.10 -0.15
CA GLU A 41 27.97 -11.66 -0.42
C GLU A 41 28.09 -10.14 -0.32
N GLY A 42 29.11 -9.66 0.42
CA GLY A 42 29.35 -8.23 0.64
C GLY A 42 28.56 -7.60 1.79
N PHE A 43 27.63 -8.32 2.43
CA PHE A 43 26.85 -7.83 3.57
C PHE A 43 27.47 -8.17 4.92
N LYS A 44 27.36 -7.27 5.90
CA LYS A 44 27.75 -7.49 7.30
C LYS A 44 26.56 -7.35 8.23
N LEU A 45 26.66 -7.95 9.42
CA LEU A 45 25.62 -7.79 10.46
C LEU A 45 25.44 -6.34 10.90
N GLU A 46 26.50 -5.54 10.80
CA GLU A 46 26.52 -4.10 11.11
C GLU A 46 25.62 -3.26 10.19
N ASP A 47 25.37 -3.75 8.97
CA ASP A 47 24.55 -3.08 7.97
C ASP A 47 23.03 -3.28 8.21
N LEU A 48 22.68 -4.13 9.17
CA LEU A 48 21.30 -4.51 9.47
C LEU A 48 20.87 -3.99 10.85
N LYS A 49 19.59 -3.62 10.97
CA LYS A 49 18.99 -3.25 12.28
C LYS A 49 17.62 -3.90 12.48
N ALA A 50 17.19 -3.94 13.74
CA ALA A 50 15.84 -4.37 14.07
C ALA A 50 14.81 -3.45 13.38
N GLY A 51 13.78 -4.06 12.79
CA GLY A 51 12.77 -3.38 11.99
C GLY A 51 13.03 -3.42 10.49
N ASP A 52 14.24 -3.74 10.03
CA ASP A 52 14.51 -3.86 8.60
C ASP A 52 13.78 -5.06 8.00
N TYR A 53 13.36 -4.91 6.74
CA TYR A 53 12.86 -6.01 5.94
C TYR A 53 13.98 -6.64 5.12
N VAL A 54 14.03 -7.95 5.11
CA VAL A 54 15.06 -8.74 4.39
C VAL A 54 14.43 -9.83 3.55
N TYR A 55 15.05 -10.12 2.41
CA TYR A 55 14.92 -11.38 1.71
C TYR A 55 15.79 -12.43 2.36
N PHE A 56 15.30 -13.68 2.41
CA PHE A 56 16.09 -14.82 2.85
C PHE A 56 15.54 -16.13 2.31
N VAL A 57 16.38 -17.15 2.27
CA VAL A 57 15.98 -18.54 2.00
C VAL A 57 15.71 -19.23 3.33
N PRO A 58 14.45 -19.59 3.64
CA PRO A 58 14.13 -20.31 4.87
C PRO A 58 14.69 -21.75 4.80
N ASN A 59 15.25 -22.20 5.91
CA ASN A 59 15.67 -23.58 6.12
C ASN A 59 15.12 -24.07 7.46
N GLU A 60 14.03 -24.81 7.42
CA GLU A 60 13.40 -25.43 8.59
C GLU A 60 13.87 -26.87 8.70
N VAL A 61 14.67 -27.17 9.72
CA VAL A 61 15.11 -28.53 10.03
C VAL A 61 14.07 -29.23 10.91
N ASP A 62 13.56 -28.51 11.91
CA ASP A 62 12.47 -28.94 12.79
C ASP A 62 11.76 -27.71 13.41
N ASP A 63 10.77 -27.94 14.27
CA ASP A 63 9.97 -26.89 14.92
C ASP A 63 10.74 -25.92 15.82
N THR A 64 11.96 -26.28 16.22
CA THR A 64 12.87 -25.53 17.09
C THR A 64 14.09 -24.98 16.35
N LYS A 65 14.43 -25.55 15.20
CA LYS A 65 15.61 -25.21 14.38
C LYS A 65 15.19 -24.66 13.03
N ARG A 66 14.99 -23.35 13.01
CA ARG A 66 14.67 -22.58 11.81
C ARG A 66 15.82 -21.62 11.52
N TYR A 67 16.41 -21.72 10.33
CA TYR A 67 17.53 -20.90 9.90
C TYR A 67 17.15 -20.05 8.69
N ALA A 68 17.64 -18.82 8.65
CA ALA A 68 17.53 -17.96 7.48
C ALA A 68 18.90 -17.85 6.82
N ASN A 69 18.94 -18.15 5.52
CA ASN A 69 20.16 -18.11 4.71
C ASN A 69 20.04 -17.06 3.61
N ASP A 70 21.17 -16.63 3.05
CA ASP A 70 21.21 -15.68 1.93
C ASP A 70 20.44 -14.39 2.25
N ILE A 71 20.63 -13.86 3.47
CA ILE A 71 19.97 -12.67 3.98
C ILE A 71 20.45 -11.45 3.17
N ASN A 72 19.50 -10.71 2.61
CA ASN A 72 19.75 -9.46 1.90
C ASN A 72 18.65 -8.43 2.21
N LEU A 73 18.94 -7.14 2.18
CA LEU A 73 17.92 -6.11 2.41
C LEU A 73 16.87 -6.12 1.30
N VAL A 74 15.61 -5.91 1.71
CA VAL A 74 14.55 -5.50 0.79
C VAL A 74 14.77 -4.03 0.44
N PRO A 75 14.57 -3.62 -0.84
CA PRO A 75 14.60 -2.22 -1.24
C PRO A 75 13.80 -1.32 -0.30
N SER A 76 14.36 -0.17 0.03
CA SER A 76 13.69 0.79 0.92
C SER A 76 12.39 1.28 0.30
N GLU A 77 11.38 1.58 1.13
CA GLU A 77 10.13 2.19 0.64
C GLU A 77 10.36 3.55 -0.04
N ASN A 78 11.49 4.20 0.25
CA ASN A 78 11.90 5.46 -0.37
C ASN A 78 12.70 5.27 -1.65
N GLU A 79 13.14 4.05 -1.96
CA GLU A 79 13.91 3.75 -3.15
C GLU A 79 13.00 3.77 -4.38
N VAL A 80 13.37 4.60 -5.36
CA VAL A 80 12.65 4.68 -6.63
C VAL A 80 13.30 3.74 -7.62
N LEU A 81 12.51 2.77 -8.09
CA LEU A 81 12.93 1.79 -9.08
C LEU A 81 12.41 2.19 -10.45
N LYS A 82 13.18 1.87 -11.49
CA LYS A 82 12.81 2.09 -12.88
C LYS A 82 12.38 0.77 -13.52
N GLY A 83 11.34 0.82 -14.36
CA GLY A 83 10.88 -0.35 -15.09
C GLY A 83 9.94 -0.02 -16.23
N LYS A 84 9.46 -1.06 -16.91
CA LYS A 84 8.51 -0.95 -18.01
C LYS A 84 7.24 -1.74 -17.73
N ILE A 85 6.10 -1.15 -18.08
CA ILE A 85 4.82 -1.86 -18.10
C ILE A 85 4.82 -2.85 -19.25
N ARG A 86 4.40 -4.08 -18.96
CA ARG A 86 4.21 -5.14 -19.94
C ARG A 86 2.87 -5.83 -19.76
N SER A 87 2.33 -6.32 -20.88
CA SER A 87 1.15 -7.19 -20.94
C SER A 87 -0.14 -6.51 -20.47
N LEU A 88 -0.72 -5.71 -21.37
CA LEU A 88 -2.02 -5.10 -21.16
C LEU A 88 -3.16 -6.14 -21.25
N LYS A 89 -4.09 -6.08 -20.29
CA LYS A 89 -5.37 -6.81 -20.25
C LYS A 89 -5.30 -8.30 -19.89
N LYS A 90 -4.49 -8.68 -18.88
CA LYS A 90 -4.62 -10.01 -18.29
C LYS A 90 -5.64 -10.01 -17.15
N LEU A 91 -6.47 -11.06 -17.13
CA LEU A 91 -7.34 -11.40 -16.01
C LEU A 91 -6.73 -12.60 -15.28
N ASP A 92 -6.78 -12.60 -13.96
CA ASP A 92 -6.41 -13.78 -13.20
C ASP A 92 -7.55 -14.81 -13.19
N LYS A 93 -7.34 -15.97 -12.56
CA LYS A 93 -8.36 -17.03 -12.44
C LYS A 93 -9.66 -16.57 -11.76
N LYS A 94 -9.64 -15.42 -11.07
CA LYS A 94 -10.77 -14.81 -10.37
C LYS A 94 -11.35 -13.60 -11.11
N GLY A 95 -10.92 -13.35 -12.36
CA GLY A 95 -11.39 -12.21 -13.16
C GLY A 95 -10.82 -10.86 -12.75
N ARG A 96 -9.75 -10.80 -11.95
CA ARG A 96 -9.13 -9.54 -11.54
C ARG A 96 -8.16 -9.06 -12.60
N LYS A 97 -8.25 -7.79 -12.99
CA LYS A 97 -7.34 -7.17 -13.95
C LYS A 97 -5.96 -6.99 -13.33
N TYR A 98 -4.93 -7.35 -14.09
CA TYR A 98 -3.55 -7.06 -13.70
C TYR A 98 -2.66 -6.72 -14.91
N LYS A 99 -1.54 -6.06 -14.61
CA LYS A 99 -0.43 -5.75 -15.52
C LYS A 99 0.87 -6.24 -14.91
N HIS A 100 1.92 -6.38 -15.72
CA HIS A 100 3.25 -6.69 -15.21
C HIS A 100 4.15 -5.46 -15.26
N ILE A 101 5.04 -5.35 -14.28
CA ILE A 101 6.15 -4.41 -14.28
C ILE A 101 7.43 -5.22 -14.41
N PHE A 102 8.21 -4.90 -15.43
CA PHE A 102 9.54 -5.45 -15.66
C PHE A 102 10.56 -4.40 -15.21
N PRO A 103 11.12 -4.52 -13.99
CA PRO A 103 12.16 -3.62 -13.51
C PRO A 103 13.47 -3.79 -14.28
N GLU A 104 14.26 -2.72 -14.35
CA GLU A 104 15.59 -2.74 -14.97
C GLU A 104 16.64 -3.40 -14.06
N ASN A 105 16.57 -3.16 -12.75
CA ASN A 105 17.57 -3.61 -11.76
C ASN A 105 17.07 -4.71 -10.82
N PHE A 106 16.00 -5.42 -11.19
CA PHE A 106 15.44 -6.50 -10.39
C PHE A 106 15.20 -7.73 -11.27
N GLU A 107 15.67 -8.89 -10.83
CA GLU A 107 15.43 -10.15 -11.56
C GLU A 107 13.96 -10.60 -11.51
N ARG A 108 13.13 -9.97 -10.67
CA ARG A 108 11.72 -10.34 -10.48
C ARG A 108 10.78 -9.39 -11.20
N THR A 109 9.82 -9.96 -11.91
CA THR A 109 8.65 -9.25 -12.41
C THR A 109 7.65 -8.99 -11.28
N PHE A 110 7.11 -7.77 -11.21
CA PHE A 110 6.04 -7.43 -10.27
C PHE A 110 4.67 -7.49 -10.96
N ILE A 111 3.65 -7.95 -10.21
CA ILE A 111 2.28 -7.98 -10.68
C ILE A 111 1.53 -6.78 -10.09
N LEU A 112 0.99 -5.94 -10.97
CA LEU A 112 0.19 -4.78 -10.62
C LEU A 112 -1.30 -5.15 -10.77
N TYR A 113 -2.00 -5.37 -9.65
CA TYR A 113 -3.44 -5.61 -9.68
C TYR A 113 -4.22 -4.30 -9.66
N SER A 114 -5.29 -4.20 -10.45
CA SER A 114 -6.17 -3.01 -10.44
C SER A 114 -6.88 -2.79 -9.09
N SER A 115 -7.05 -3.86 -8.31
CA SER A 115 -7.72 -3.84 -7.02
C SER A 115 -6.80 -3.48 -5.85
N PHE A 116 -5.49 -3.32 -6.08
CA PHE A 116 -4.55 -2.98 -5.01
C PHE A 116 -4.50 -1.46 -4.80
N PRO A 117 -4.34 -1.00 -3.55
CA PRO A 117 -4.25 0.42 -3.24
C PRO A 117 -2.87 0.96 -3.64
N ILE A 118 -2.72 1.34 -4.91
CA ILE A 118 -1.51 1.93 -5.49
C ILE A 118 -1.70 3.44 -5.66
N ASN A 119 -0.70 4.22 -5.28
CA ASN A 119 -0.65 5.65 -5.53
C ASN A 119 -0.17 5.91 -6.96
N TYR A 120 -1.05 6.42 -7.82
CA TYR A 120 -0.67 6.81 -9.17
C TYR A 120 -0.42 8.32 -9.22
N LEU A 121 0.78 8.70 -9.64
CA LEU A 121 1.21 10.09 -9.77
C LEU A 121 1.19 10.55 -11.23
N ASP A 122 1.44 11.84 -11.48
CA ASP A 122 1.58 12.42 -12.83
C ASP A 122 0.38 12.18 -13.76
N GLY A 123 -0.83 12.14 -13.18
CA GLY A 123 -2.08 11.84 -13.88
C GLY A 123 -2.16 10.41 -14.41
N LEU A 124 -1.34 9.49 -13.90
CA LEU A 124 -1.44 8.07 -14.23
C LEU A 124 -2.67 7.44 -13.58
N SER A 125 -3.11 6.34 -14.18
CA SER A 125 -4.14 5.47 -13.64
C SER A 125 -3.88 4.04 -14.10
N PHE A 126 -4.45 3.06 -13.40
CA PHE A 126 -4.29 1.66 -13.80
C PHE A 126 -4.67 1.46 -15.28
N ASP A 127 -5.84 1.94 -15.71
CA ASP A 127 -6.31 1.76 -17.09
C ASP A 127 -5.48 2.56 -18.10
N GLY A 128 -5.00 3.75 -17.72
CA GLY A 128 -4.18 4.63 -18.58
C GLY A 128 -2.76 4.14 -18.85
N LEU A 129 -2.22 3.21 -18.06
CA LEU A 129 -0.89 2.64 -18.31
C LEU A 129 -0.85 1.86 -19.64
N THR A 130 0.15 2.11 -20.47
CA THR A 130 0.31 1.48 -21.80
C THR A 130 1.45 0.46 -21.83
N ASN A 131 1.47 -0.42 -22.84
CA ASN A 131 2.54 -1.41 -22.99
C ASN A 131 3.84 -0.71 -23.35
N ASP A 132 4.98 -1.22 -22.88
CA ASP A 132 6.30 -0.62 -23.05
C ASP A 132 6.48 0.73 -22.36
N GLN A 133 5.46 1.25 -21.67
CA GLN A 133 5.56 2.52 -20.96
C GLN A 133 6.61 2.41 -19.86
N GLU A 134 7.60 3.30 -19.95
CA GLU A 134 8.58 3.52 -18.90
C GLU A 134 7.89 4.17 -17.70
N ILE A 135 8.17 3.62 -16.52
CA ILE A 135 7.65 4.09 -15.25
C ILE A 135 8.73 4.07 -14.19
N PHE A 136 8.54 4.91 -13.20
CA PHE A 136 9.23 4.85 -11.93
C PHE A 136 8.24 4.38 -10.87
N PHE A 137 8.69 3.58 -9.92
CA PHE A 137 7.81 3.01 -8.93
C PHE A 137 8.52 2.76 -7.61
N LYS A 138 7.76 2.81 -6.52
CA LYS A 138 8.22 2.44 -5.18
C LYS A 138 7.55 1.17 -4.73
N LEU A 139 8.26 0.40 -3.93
CA LEU A 139 7.76 -0.83 -3.34
C LEU A 139 7.43 -0.59 -1.87
N LYS A 140 6.49 -1.36 -1.33
CA LYS A 140 6.27 -1.46 0.10
C LYS A 140 6.10 -2.90 0.52
N VAL A 141 6.55 -3.21 1.72
CA VAL A 141 6.27 -4.51 2.31
C VAL A 141 4.88 -4.47 2.93
N MET A 142 4.06 -5.49 2.64
CA MET A 142 2.72 -5.64 3.18
C MET A 142 2.61 -6.97 3.92
N ARG A 143 1.88 -6.97 5.03
CA ARG A 143 1.50 -8.22 5.71
C ARG A 143 0.32 -8.86 4.98
N SER A 144 0.46 -10.13 4.64
CA SER A 144 -0.61 -10.98 4.09
C SER A 144 -0.96 -12.11 5.06
N LYS A 145 -1.96 -12.93 4.72
CA LYS A 145 -2.27 -14.15 5.47
C LYS A 145 -1.11 -15.16 5.50
N ASN A 146 -0.24 -15.12 4.49
CA ASN A 146 0.85 -16.08 4.29
C ASN A 146 2.23 -15.45 4.55
N GLY A 147 2.29 -14.43 5.40
CA GLY A 147 3.53 -13.70 5.70
C GLY A 147 3.68 -12.40 4.92
N TYR A 148 4.89 -11.87 4.87
CA TYR A 148 5.19 -10.61 4.20
C TYR A 148 5.31 -10.77 2.67
N ILE A 149 4.79 -9.77 1.94
CA ILE A 149 4.91 -9.67 0.48
C ILE A 149 5.47 -8.30 0.11
N LEU A 150 6.21 -8.23 -1.00
CA LEU A 150 6.62 -6.96 -1.59
C LEU A 150 5.63 -6.58 -2.69
N SER A 151 5.03 -5.40 -2.56
CA SER A 151 4.03 -4.90 -3.51
C SER A 151 4.42 -3.52 -4.01
N VAL A 152 3.96 -3.17 -5.20
CA VAL A 152 4.04 -1.81 -5.71
C VAL A 152 3.15 -0.91 -4.87
N ALA A 153 3.70 0.21 -4.41
CA ALA A 153 3.03 1.19 -3.58
C ALA A 153 2.70 2.46 -4.37
N GLU A 154 3.61 2.87 -5.25
CA GLU A 154 3.51 4.12 -6.01
C GLU A 154 4.04 3.92 -7.43
N ILE A 155 3.46 4.63 -8.41
CA ILE A 155 3.92 4.68 -9.80
C ILE A 155 3.89 6.13 -10.31
N SER A 156 4.96 6.56 -10.97
CA SER A 156 5.13 7.87 -11.60
C SER A 156 5.71 7.76 -13.01
N LYS A 157 5.66 8.86 -13.78
CA LYS A 157 6.28 8.98 -15.11
C LYS A 157 7.74 9.41 -15.03
N SER A 158 8.14 10.08 -13.94
CA SER A 158 9.50 10.60 -13.76
C SER A 158 10.11 10.17 -12.43
N ASN A 159 11.46 10.16 -12.38
CA ASN A 159 12.25 9.93 -11.17
C ASN A 159 12.42 11.21 -10.34
N GLU A 160 11.96 12.35 -10.86
CA GLU A 160 11.92 13.55 -10.05
C GLU A 160 11.02 13.23 -8.87
N THR A 161 11.50 13.47 -7.65
CA THR A 161 10.59 13.70 -6.54
C THR A 161 9.58 14.65 -7.10
N PRO A 162 8.29 14.28 -7.18
CA PRO A 162 7.33 15.20 -7.67
C PRO A 162 7.59 16.45 -6.85
N THR A 163 7.91 17.57 -7.51
CA THR A 163 7.74 18.87 -6.87
C THR A 163 6.24 19.09 -6.83
N ILE A 164 5.52 18.13 -6.23
CA ILE A 164 4.33 18.37 -5.49
C ILE A 164 4.85 19.31 -4.40
N LYS A 165 4.92 20.61 -4.73
CA LYS A 165 4.05 21.52 -4.00
C LYS A 165 2.79 20.72 -3.82
N ILE A 166 2.50 20.29 -2.60
CA ILE A 166 1.19 19.77 -2.26
C ILE A 166 0.27 20.97 -2.49
N THR A 167 -0.01 21.29 -3.76
CA THR A 167 -1.14 22.09 -4.14
C THR A 167 -2.27 21.20 -3.69
N GLY A 168 -2.94 21.62 -2.61
CA GLY A 168 -3.95 20.84 -1.89
C GLY A 168 -4.94 20.12 -2.81
N ASN A 169 -5.10 20.60 -4.05
CA ASN A 169 -5.82 20.01 -5.17
C ASN A 169 -5.72 18.48 -5.31
N ASN A 170 -4.56 17.80 -5.25
CA ASN A 170 -4.52 16.34 -5.49
C ASN A 170 -5.07 15.51 -4.32
N LEU A 171 -4.81 15.93 -3.07
CA LEU A 171 -5.39 15.27 -1.88
C LEU A 171 -6.89 15.59 -1.77
N ILE A 172 -7.27 16.84 -2.08
CA ILE A 172 -8.66 17.26 -2.16
C ILE A 172 -9.38 16.43 -3.22
N GLU A 173 -8.85 16.31 -4.43
CA GLU A 173 -9.46 15.54 -5.51
C GLU A 173 -9.61 14.05 -5.16
N LYS A 174 -8.58 13.43 -4.58
CA LYS A 174 -8.66 12.05 -4.12
C LYS A 174 -9.72 11.87 -3.04
N THR A 175 -9.72 12.74 -2.03
CA THR A 175 -10.69 12.68 -0.92
C THR A 175 -12.11 12.97 -1.43
N SER A 176 -12.27 13.92 -2.35
CA SER A 176 -13.55 14.22 -3.01
C SER A 176 -14.07 13.02 -3.78
N ASN A 177 -13.21 12.32 -4.54
CA ASN A 177 -13.60 11.12 -5.27
C ASN A 177 -14.00 9.97 -4.33
N GLU A 178 -13.31 9.80 -3.21
CA GLU A 178 -13.67 8.82 -2.17
C GLU A 178 -15.03 9.14 -1.54
N ILE A 179 -15.26 10.41 -1.17
CA ILE A 179 -16.55 10.88 -0.63
C ILE A 179 -17.67 10.64 -1.65
N ILE A 180 -17.48 11.05 -2.91
CA ILE A 180 -18.49 10.87 -3.98
C ILE A 180 -18.82 9.38 -4.18
N ASN A 181 -17.82 8.50 -4.14
CA ASN A 181 -18.04 7.06 -4.31
C ASN A 181 -18.82 6.44 -3.15
N VAL A 182 -18.58 6.87 -1.91
CA VAL A 182 -19.38 6.43 -0.76
C VAL A 182 -20.82 6.91 -0.89
N LEU A 183 -21.04 8.18 -1.30
CA LEU A 183 -22.37 8.72 -1.48
C LEU A 183 -23.16 7.98 -2.57
N LYS A 184 -22.51 7.64 -3.69
CA LYS A 184 -23.12 6.88 -4.79
C LYS A 184 -23.52 5.47 -4.34
N THR A 185 -22.61 4.76 -3.67
CA THR A 185 -22.88 3.39 -3.16
C THR A 185 -24.11 3.38 -2.26
N ASN A 186 -24.18 4.31 -1.31
CA ASN A 186 -25.32 4.40 -0.39
C ASN A 186 -26.62 4.75 -1.14
N LEU A 187 -26.55 5.62 -2.14
CA LEU A 187 -27.72 5.98 -2.95
C LEU A 187 -28.27 4.78 -3.73
N ASP A 188 -27.40 3.95 -4.30
CA ASP A 188 -27.79 2.74 -5.05
C ASP A 188 -28.52 1.71 -4.17
N GLU A 189 -28.28 1.74 -2.85
CA GLU A 189 -28.92 0.85 -1.88
C GLU A 189 -30.30 1.34 -1.41
N ILE A 190 -30.64 2.61 -1.65
CA ILE A 190 -31.92 3.20 -1.23
C ILE A 190 -33.02 2.89 -2.23
N LYS A 191 -34.05 2.17 -1.77
CA LYS A 191 -35.18 1.71 -2.61
C LYS A 191 -36.51 2.42 -2.34
N LYS A 192 -36.55 3.31 -1.35
CA LYS A 192 -37.77 4.01 -0.91
C LYS A 192 -37.57 5.52 -0.96
N GLY A 193 -38.62 6.24 -1.38
CA GLY A 193 -38.59 7.70 -1.49
C GLY A 193 -38.34 8.42 -0.16
N GLU A 194 -39.02 7.99 0.91
CA GLU A 194 -38.83 8.55 2.27
C GLU A 194 -37.38 8.45 2.76
N THR A 195 -36.72 7.31 2.53
CA THR A 195 -35.32 7.09 2.91
C THR A 195 -34.34 7.89 2.04
N PHE A 196 -34.70 8.16 0.78
CA PHE A 196 -33.92 9.02 -0.11
C PHE A 196 -33.94 10.48 0.37
N GLU A 197 -35.12 10.98 0.79
CA GLU A 197 -35.26 12.33 1.32
C GLU A 197 -34.43 12.55 2.60
N ASP A 198 -34.52 11.61 3.56
CA ASP A 198 -33.74 11.65 4.80
C ASP A 198 -32.23 11.61 4.51
N TYR A 199 -31.82 10.77 3.56
CA TYR A 199 -30.42 10.65 3.16
C TYR A 199 -29.89 11.94 2.51
N CYS A 200 -30.67 12.55 1.61
CA CYS A 200 -30.32 13.85 1.02
C CYS A 200 -30.21 14.95 2.07
N ALA A 201 -31.14 15.01 3.04
CA ALA A 201 -31.10 15.99 4.12
C ALA A 201 -29.85 15.84 4.98
N LEU A 202 -29.46 14.60 5.31
CA LEU A 202 -28.24 14.31 6.07
C LEU A 202 -26.98 14.76 5.32
N VAL A 203 -26.85 14.40 4.04
CA VAL A 203 -25.68 14.75 3.22
C VAL A 203 -25.55 16.26 3.07
N LEU A 204 -26.65 16.97 2.80
CA LEU A 204 -26.64 18.42 2.66
C LEU A 204 -26.30 19.14 3.97
N ASN A 205 -26.80 18.65 5.11
CA ASN A 205 -26.43 19.17 6.43
C ASN A 205 -24.94 18.96 6.74
N LEU A 206 -24.39 17.79 6.43
CA LEU A 206 -22.97 17.49 6.63
C LEU A 206 -22.05 18.34 5.73
N LEU A 207 -22.51 18.70 4.54
CA LEU A 207 -21.81 19.61 3.63
C LEU A 207 -21.91 21.08 4.06
N GLY A 208 -22.56 21.39 5.19
CA GLY A 208 -22.73 22.75 5.69
C GLY A 208 -23.64 23.60 4.79
N VAL A 209 -24.40 22.96 3.89
CA VAL A 209 -25.47 23.63 3.17
C VAL A 209 -26.59 23.82 4.18
N GLU A 210 -26.70 25.02 4.74
CA GLU A 210 -27.82 25.39 5.63
C GLU A 210 -29.13 25.22 4.83
N LEU A 211 -29.79 24.08 5.02
CA LEU A 211 -31.13 23.80 4.50
C LEU A 211 -32.22 24.63 5.21
N TYR A 212 -31.84 25.38 6.26
CA TYR A 212 -32.75 26.24 7.00
C TYR A 212 -32.93 27.61 6.32
N GLN A 213 -34.19 27.91 6.03
CA GLN A 213 -34.76 28.98 5.21
C GLN A 213 -34.39 30.46 5.52
N TYR A 214 -33.44 30.79 6.39
CA TYR A 214 -33.21 32.20 6.79
C TYR A 214 -31.74 32.62 6.90
N SER A 215 -31.43 33.77 6.28
CA SER A 215 -30.14 34.47 6.35
C SER A 215 -29.64 34.66 7.79
N ARG A 216 -28.36 34.33 8.04
CA ARG A 216 -27.65 34.51 9.33
C ARG A 216 -27.81 35.90 9.98
N LYS A 217 -28.13 36.95 9.21
CA LYS A 217 -28.41 38.30 9.75
C LYS A 217 -29.75 38.40 10.52
N LYS A 218 -30.63 37.39 10.46
CA LYS A 218 -31.95 37.38 11.11
C LYS A 218 -32.09 36.36 12.24
N GLN A 219 -31.00 35.77 12.72
CA GLN A 219 -31.02 34.71 13.74
C GLN A 219 -30.92 35.20 15.20
N ALA A 220 -30.62 36.48 15.43
CA ALA A 220 -30.64 37.04 16.79
C ALA A 220 -32.08 37.03 17.33
N GLY A 221 -32.34 36.22 18.36
CA GLY A 221 -33.61 36.20 19.10
C GLY A 221 -34.60 35.08 18.76
N ARG A 222 -34.21 34.03 18.02
CA ARG A 222 -35.08 32.84 17.80
C ARG A 222 -34.57 31.53 18.41
N ALA A 223 -33.40 31.56 19.05
CA ALA A 223 -32.88 30.45 19.86
C ALA A 223 -33.49 30.43 21.28
N ASP A 224 -34.74 30.86 21.42
CA ASP A 224 -35.49 30.77 22.67
C ASP A 224 -36.69 29.84 22.40
N GLY A 225 -36.40 28.54 22.39
CA GLY A 225 -37.37 27.55 21.94
C GLY A 225 -36.85 26.13 21.92
N ILE A 226 -36.84 25.51 23.11
CA ILE A 226 -36.95 24.06 23.33
C ILE A 226 -35.63 23.27 23.21
N ILE A 227 -34.80 23.36 24.24
CA ILE A 227 -34.31 22.13 24.89
C ILE A 227 -35.25 21.88 26.05
N LYS A 228 -36.13 20.88 25.93
CA LYS A 228 -36.78 20.27 27.09
C LYS A 228 -35.96 19.04 27.47
N THR A 229 -35.52 19.03 28.72
CA THR A 229 -35.18 17.85 29.53
C THR A 229 -36.27 16.80 29.47
#